data_AF-A0A519KUV6-F1
#
_entry.id   AF-A0A519KUV6-F1
#
_cell.length_a   1.000
_cell.length_b   1.000
_cell.length_c   1.000
_cell.angle_alpha   90.00
_cell.angle_beta   90.00
_cell.angle_gamma   90.00
#
_symmetry.space_group_name_H-M   'P 1'
#
loop_
_entity.id
_entity.type
_entity.pdbx_description
1 polymer ?
#
loop_
_entity_poly.entity_id
_entity_poly.type
_entity_poly.pdbx_seq_one_letter_code
_entity_poly.pdbx_strand_id
1 'polypeptide(L)' 'MAEQLDPIDARILDILQQDAGLSVAEVADRVGLSASPCWRRIKRLEDSGLIRKR' A
#
# COMPACT_ATOMS: atom_id res chain seq x y z
N MET A 1 18.78 4.78 -3.03
CA MET A 1 18.02 5.56 -4.02
C MET A 1 16.56 5.42 -3.63
N ALA A 2 15.85 6.52 -3.35
CA ALA A 2 14.43 6.44 -2.98
C ALA A 2 13.65 5.95 -4.19
N GLU A 3 12.99 4.80 -4.06
CA GLU A 3 12.12 4.28 -5.11
C GLU A 3 10.97 5.26 -5.33
N GLN A 4 10.67 5.56 -6.59
CA GLN A 4 9.75 6.63 -6.93
C GLN A 4 8.33 6.19 -6.51
N LEU A 5 7.76 6.90 -5.53
CA LEU A 5 6.42 6.66 -5.03
C LEU A 5 5.42 7.17 -6.07
N ASP A 6 4.53 6.32 -6.55
CA ASP A 6 3.49 6.74 -7.48
C ASP A 6 2.19 7.15 -6.74
N PRO A 7 1.22 7.75 -7.43
CA PRO A 7 -0.01 8.21 -6.79
C PRO A 7 -0.84 7.09 -6.15
N ILE A 8 -0.74 5.84 -6.64
CA ILE A 8 -1.44 4.71 -6.05
C ILE A 8 -0.76 4.32 -4.74
N ASP A 9 0.58 4.28 -4.72
CA ASP A 9 1.32 3.99 -3.50
C ASP A 9 1.04 5.03 -2.40
N ALA A 10 0.97 6.31 -2.77
CA ALA A 10 0.60 7.38 -1.84
C ALA A 10 -0.81 7.15 -1.26
N ARG A 11 -1.78 6.73 -2.09
CA ARG A 11 -3.14 6.40 -1.62
C ARG A 11 -3.17 5.15 -0.74
N ILE A 12 -2.38 4.13 -1.07
CA ILE A 12 -2.24 2.92 -0.22
C ILE A 12 -1.72 3.32 1.17
N LEU A 13 -0.68 4.17 1.22
CA LEU A 13 -0.12 4.66 2.47
C LEU A 13 -1.14 5.46 3.27
N ASP A 14 -1.87 6.39 2.63
CA ASP A 14 -2.91 7.17 3.28
C ASP A 14 -4.01 6.28 3.90
N ILE A 15 -4.50 5.29 3.15
CA ILE A 15 -5.50 4.33 3.64
C ILE A 15 -4.97 3.54 4.84
N LEU A 16 -3.76 2.99 4.74
CA LEU A 16 -3.16 2.18 5.82
C LEU A 16 -2.79 3.02 7.05
N GLN A 17 -2.46 4.30 6.88
CA GLN A 17 -2.21 5.23 7.98
C GLN A 17 -3.49 5.59 8.73
N GLN A 18 -4.62 5.65 8.03
CA GLN A 18 -5.94 5.87 8.63
C GLN A 18 -6.45 4.61 9.34
N ASP A 19 -6.31 3.45 8.70
CA ASP A 19 -6.72 2.16 9.25
C ASP A 19 -5.82 1.02 8.74
N ALA A 20 -4.90 0.59 9.59
CA ALA A 20 -3.98 -0.50 9.31
C ALA A 20 -4.60 -1.90 9.47
N GLY A 21 -5.83 -2.00 10.02
CA GLY A 21 -6.57 -3.25 10.18
C GLY A 21 -7.21 -3.75 8.88
N LEU A 22 -7.24 -2.93 7.84
CA LEU A 22 -7.83 -3.28 6.55
C LEU A 22 -7.06 -4.43 5.88
N SER A 23 -7.83 -5.37 5.34
CA SER A 23 -7.27 -6.43 4.50
C SER A 23 -6.75 -5.86 3.18
N VAL A 24 -5.85 -6.60 2.53
CA VAL A 24 -5.31 -6.20 1.22
C VAL A 24 -6.40 -6.07 0.15
N ALA A 25 -7.45 -6.89 0.23
CA ALA A 25 -8.60 -6.81 -0.67
C ALA A 25 -9.36 -5.48 -0.48
N GLU A 26 -9.62 -5.10 0.77
CA GLU A 26 -10.27 -3.85 1.13
C GLU A 26 -9.47 -2.61 0.72
N VAL A 27 -8.14 -2.66 0.83
CA VAL A 27 -7.27 -1.59 0.33
C VAL A 27 -7.30 -1.55 -1.20
N ALA A 28 -7.26 -2.72 -1.86
CA ALA A 28 -7.27 -2.83 -3.32
C ALA A 28 -8.54 -2.23 -3.92
N ASP A 29 -9.71 -2.54 -3.35
CA ASP A 29 -11.00 -1.99 -3.77
C ASP A 29 -11.03 -0.46 -3.68
N ARG A 30 -10.49 0.10 -2.59
CA ARG A 30 -10.42 1.57 -2.37
C ARG A 30 -9.48 2.28 -3.36
N VAL A 31 -8.43 1.61 -3.84
CA VAL A 31 -7.48 2.20 -4.80
C VAL A 31 -7.76 1.82 -6.27
N GLY A 32 -8.80 1.02 -6.53
CA GLY A 32 -9.17 0.59 -7.89
C GLY A 32 -8.23 -0.46 -8.48
N LEU A 33 -7.68 -1.33 -7.63
CA LEU A 33 -6.81 -2.45 -8.04
C LEU A 33 -7.43 -3.79 -7.64
N SER A 34 -6.94 -4.88 -8.25
CA SER A 34 -7.15 -6.22 -7.69
C SER A 34 -6.18 -6.50 -6.53
N ALA A 35 -6.50 -7.51 -5.72
CA ALA A 35 -5.72 -7.83 -4.51
C ALA A 35 -4.24 -8.15 -4.81
N SER A 36 -3.94 -8.88 -5.90
CA SER A 36 -2.57 -9.28 -6.26
C SER A 36 -1.62 -8.08 -6.55
N PRO A 37 -1.96 -7.12 -7.45
CA PRO A 37 -1.14 -5.93 -7.65
C PRO A 37 -1.08 -5.01 -6.43
N CYS A 38 -2.16 -4.90 -5.65
CA CYS A 38 -2.16 -4.14 -4.39
C CYS A 38 -1.15 -4.74 -3.40
N TRP A 39 -1.18 -6.08 -3.23
CA TRP A 39 -0.23 -6.79 -2.37
C TRP A 39 1.22 -6.56 -2.76
N ARG A 40 1.55 -6.63 -4.06
CA ARG A 40 2.93 -6.38 -4.54
C ARG A 40 3.41 -4.97 -4.20
N ARG A 41 2.54 -3.96 -4.33
CA ARG A 41 2.86 -2.57 -3.97
C ARG A 41 3.08 -2.42 -2.47
N ILE A 42 2.16 -2.95 -1.68
CA ILE A 42 2.25 -3.04 -0.23
C ILE A 42 3.59 -3.65 0.22
N LYS A 43 3.95 -4.80 -0.35
CA LYS A 43 5.19 -5.50 -0.02
C LYS A 43 6.43 -4.68 -0.40
N ARG A 44 6.43 -4.03 -1.57
CA ARG A 44 7.50 -3.12 -1.99
C ARG A 44 7.66 -1.92 -1.03
N LEU A 45 6.55 -1.37 -0.54
CA LEU A 45 6.56 -0.28 0.46
C LEU A 45 7.11 -0.75 1.82
N GLU A 46 6.89 -2.00 2.19
CA GLU A 46 7.49 -2.63 3.38
C GLU A 46 8.99 -2.88 3.17
N ASP A 47 9.37 -3.51 2.05
CA ASP A 47 10.75 -3.84 1.70
C ASP A 47 11.63 -2.59 1.57
N SER A 48 11.06 -1.47 1.13
CA SER A 48 11.74 -0.16 1.06
C SER A 48 11.80 0.58 2.40
N GLY A 49 11.16 0.05 3.45
CA GLY A 49 11.14 0.65 4.79
C GLY A 49 10.19 1.85 4.93
N LEU A 50 9.34 2.11 3.94
CA LEU A 50 8.29 3.13 4.00
C LEU A 50 7.15 2.71 4.93
N ILE A 51 6.78 1.43 4.91
CA ILE A 51 5.90 0.81 5.90
C ILE A 51 6.77 0.04 6.90
N ARG A 52 6.86 0.55 8.13
CA ARG A 52 7.63 -0.10 9.20
C ARG A 52 6.79 -1.06 10.04
N LYS A 53 5.49 -0.77 10.15
CA LYS A 53 4.49 -1.56 10.86
C LYS A 53 3.09 -1.18 10.37
N ARG A 54 2.14 -2.09 10.59
CA ARG A 54 0.70 -1.91 10.41
C ARG A 54 0.07 -2.03 11.78
#